data_AF-A0A3N1CZE9-F1
#
_entry.id   AF-A0A3N1CZE9-F1
#
_cell.length_a   1.000
_cell.length_b   1.000
_cell.length_c   1.000
_cell.angle_alpha   90.00
_cell.angle_beta   90.00
_cell.angle_gamma   90.00
#
_symmetry.space_group_name_H-M   'P 1'
#
loop_
_entity.id
_entity.type
_entity.pdbx_description
1 polymer ?
#
loop_
_entity_poly.entity_id
_entity_poly.type
_entity_poly.pdbx_seq_one_letter_code
_entity_poly.pdbx_strand_id
1 'polypeptide(L)'
;MAEGDFPVLAPVTGAGGRTLRSRATYTVVRGLAAPRCVSLRAADGRYLRHSGMRLRLSAAEATALFGEDATFCPEPGRRKGTVALRSHNYPEHALRAHPDGIRLDFLGAARADPSGSFLVRAPWAR
;
A
#
# COMPACT_ATOMS: atom_id res chain seq x y z
N MET A 1 20.09 -5.58 1.68
CA MET A 1 18.62 -5.45 1.51
C MET A 1 18.01 -6.75 2.01
N ALA A 2 17.03 -6.70 2.91
CA ALA A 2 16.48 -7.93 3.50
C ALA A 2 15.39 -8.53 2.57
N GLU A 3 15.35 -9.86 2.52
CA GLU A 3 14.28 -10.64 1.90
C GLU A 3 12.91 -10.21 2.48
N GLY A 4 11.92 -9.92 1.62
CA GLY A 4 10.55 -9.62 2.05
C GLY A 4 10.22 -8.16 2.36
N ASP A 5 11.12 -7.22 2.07
CA ASP A 5 10.81 -5.78 2.15
C ASP A 5 9.89 -5.31 1.01
N PHE A 6 9.93 -5.97 -0.15
CA PHE A 6 9.06 -5.65 -1.28
C PHE A 6 7.81 -6.55 -1.26
N PRO A 7 6.61 -5.98 -1.07
CA PRO A 7 5.39 -6.76 -1.03
C PRO A 7 5.07 -7.33 -2.42
N VAL A 8 4.58 -8.56 -2.42
CA VAL A 8 4.05 -9.28 -3.57
C VAL A 8 2.59 -9.61 -3.35
N LEU A 9 1.85 -9.85 -4.43
CA LEU A 9 0.50 -10.41 -4.34
C LEU A 9 0.56 -11.92 -4.32
N ALA A 10 -0.08 -12.53 -3.32
CA ALA A 10 -0.22 -13.97 -3.20
C ALA A 10 -1.61 -14.32 -2.65
N PRO A 11 -2.16 -15.50 -2.96
CA PRO A 11 -3.40 -15.98 -2.34
C PRO A 11 -3.24 -16.07 -0.82
N VAL A 12 -4.23 -15.54 -0.09
CA VAL A 12 -4.35 -15.68 1.36
C VAL A 12 -5.71 -16.29 1.66
N THR A 13 -5.70 -17.42 2.37
CA THR A 13 -6.92 -18.15 2.75
C THR A 13 -7.04 -18.25 4.27
N GLY A 14 -8.25 -18.54 4.76
CA GLY A 14 -8.49 -18.77 6.18
C GLY A 14 -7.66 -19.94 6.74
N ALA A 15 -7.39 -20.96 5.92
CA ALA A 15 -6.55 -22.11 6.26
C ALA A 15 -5.04 -21.80 6.25
N GLY A 16 -4.63 -20.64 5.72
CA GLY A 16 -3.21 -20.25 5.67
C GLY A 16 -2.55 -20.13 7.04
N GLY A 17 -1.22 -20.11 7.07
CA GLY A 17 -0.47 -19.89 8.33
C GLY A 17 -0.74 -18.51 8.94
N ARG A 18 -0.71 -18.41 10.27
CA ARG A 18 -0.94 -17.15 11.01
C ARG A 18 0.01 -16.03 10.58
N THR A 19 1.26 -16.39 10.26
CA THR A 19 2.28 -15.49 9.71
C THR A 19 1.88 -14.89 8.36
N LEU A 20 1.35 -15.69 7.44
CA LEU A 20 0.90 -15.21 6.13
C LEU A 20 -0.26 -14.22 6.28
N ARG A 21 -1.25 -14.58 7.10
CA ARG A 21 -2.40 -13.72 7.39
C ARG A 21 -1.99 -12.38 8.02
N SER A 22 -1.01 -12.41 8.93
CA SER A 22 -0.45 -11.20 9.54
C SER A 22 0.28 -10.32 8.52
N ARG A 23 1.11 -10.91 7.64
CA ARG A 23 1.81 -10.18 6.56
C ARG A 23 0.88 -9.57 5.51
N ALA A 24 -0.35 -10.07 5.41
CA ALA A 24 -1.40 -9.56 4.53
C ALA A 24 -2.38 -8.60 5.23
N THR A 25 -2.10 -8.20 6.48
CA THR A 25 -2.97 -7.32 7.27
C THR A 25 -2.23 -6.07 7.69
N TYR A 26 -2.87 -4.90 7.48
CA TYR A 26 -2.33 -3.59 7.84
C TYR A 26 -3.37 -2.79 8.59
N THR A 27 -2.93 -2.06 9.62
CA THR A 27 -3.73 -1.03 10.29
C THR A 27 -3.68 0.25 9.47
N VAL A 28 -4.86 0.78 9.13
CA VAL A 28 -4.98 2.10 8.51
C VAL A 28 -4.89 3.16 9.61
N VAL A 29 -3.91 4.05 9.52
CA VAL A 29 -3.73 5.18 10.44
C VAL A 29 -3.81 6.51 9.70
N ARG A 30 -3.92 7.64 10.41
CA ARG A 30 -3.81 8.97 9.79
C ARG A 30 -2.48 9.08 9.04
N GLY A 31 -2.52 9.69 7.86
CA GLY A 31 -1.33 9.89 7.03
C GLY A 31 -0.24 10.61 7.79
N LEU A 32 0.98 10.08 7.73
CA LEU A 32 2.14 10.61 8.46
C LEU A 32 2.51 12.03 8.01
N ALA A 33 2.29 12.38 6.74
CA ALA A 33 2.51 13.73 6.20
C ALA A 33 1.22 14.54 5.97
N ALA A 34 0.07 13.87 5.86
CA ALA A 34 -1.21 14.52 5.58
C ALA A 34 -2.35 13.85 6.35
N PRO A 35 -2.93 14.51 7.38
CA PRO A 35 -3.96 13.91 8.25
C PRO A 35 -5.27 13.51 7.55
N ARG A 36 -5.56 14.10 6.38
CA ARG A 36 -6.71 13.77 5.52
C ARG A 36 -6.48 12.54 4.63
N CYS A 37 -5.24 12.05 4.56
CA CYS A 37 -4.83 10.85 3.84
C CYS A 37 -4.50 9.74 4.86
N VAL A 38 -3.99 8.60 4.40
CA VAL A 38 -3.73 7.43 5.26
C VAL A 38 -2.30 6.93 5.13
N SER A 39 -1.86 6.23 6.16
CA SER A 39 -0.66 5.38 6.12
C SER A 39 -1.03 3.96 6.54
N LEU A 40 -0.33 2.97 6.00
CA LEU A 40 -0.60 1.55 6.22
C LEU A 40 0.50 0.96 7.11
N ARG A 41 0.15 0.62 8.34
CA ARG A 41 1.07 0.13 9.37
C ARG A 41 0.94 -1.38 9.54
N ALA A 42 2.04 -2.11 9.46
CA ALA A 42 2.09 -3.54 9.79
C ALA A 42 2.08 -3.77 11.30
N ALA A 43 1.73 -4.99 11.73
CA ALA A 43 1.66 -5.36 13.15
C ALA A 43 3.01 -5.21 13.90
N ASP A 44 4.13 -5.35 13.19
CA ASP A 44 5.49 -5.15 13.72
C ASP A 44 5.90 -3.67 13.81
N GLY A 45 5.00 -2.74 13.45
CA GLY A 45 5.22 -1.31 13.54
C GLY A 45 5.81 -0.66 12.29
N ARG A 46 6.21 -1.45 11.28
CA ARG A 46 6.69 -0.92 9.98
C ARG A 46 5.55 -0.30 9.18
N TYR A 47 5.89 0.51 8.17
CA TYR A 47 4.94 1.15 7.27
C TYR A 47 5.20 0.75 5.82
N LEU A 48 4.12 0.63 5.04
CA LEU A 48 4.24 0.63 3.59
C LEU A 48 4.55 2.06 3.12
N ARG A 49 5.61 2.19 2.34
CA ARG A 49 6.03 3.44 1.68
C ARG A 49 6.49 3.15 0.26
N HIS A 50 6.47 4.15 -0.61
CA HIS A 50 7.18 3.99 -1.88
C HIS A 50 8.68 4.30 -1.72
N SER A 51 9.51 3.72 -2.59
CA SER A 51 10.95 3.95 -2.68
C SER A 51 11.41 3.58 -4.08
N GLY A 52 11.94 4.53 -4.84
CA GLY A 52 12.30 4.28 -6.25
C GLY A 52 11.11 3.76 -7.05
N MET A 53 9.93 4.35 -6.83
CA MET A 53 8.64 3.93 -7.43
C MET A 53 8.14 2.53 -7.07
N ARG A 54 8.81 1.80 -6.17
CA ARG A 54 8.36 0.49 -5.68
C ARG A 54 7.76 0.62 -4.29
N LEU A 55 6.69 -0.09 -4.01
CA LEU A 55 6.18 -0.22 -2.65
C LEU A 55 7.16 -1.04 -1.82
N ARG A 56 7.39 -0.64 -0.57
CA ARG A 56 8.31 -1.29 0.36
C ARG A 56 7.75 -1.20 1.77
N LEU A 57 7.92 -2.27 2.56
CA LEU A 57 7.69 -2.29 3.99
C LEU A 57 8.96 -1.85 4.70
N SER A 58 8.92 -0.75 5.45
CA SER A 58 10.09 -0.13 6.08
C SER A 58 9.86 0.22 7.54
N ALA A 59 10.91 0.12 8.36
CA ALA A 59 10.92 0.71 9.69
C ALA A 59 10.68 2.22 9.60
N ALA A 60 9.97 2.78 10.58
CA ALA A 60 9.73 4.21 10.62
C ALA A 60 11.04 4.98 10.79
N GLU A 61 11.21 6.01 9.99
CA GLU A 61 12.32 6.95 10.10
C GLU A 61 11.76 8.32 10.47
N ALA A 62 12.44 9.05 11.35
CA ALA A 62 12.01 10.38 11.80
C ALA A 62 12.37 11.46 10.76
N THR A 63 11.96 11.26 9.51
CA THR A 63 12.20 12.18 8.40
C THR A 63 10.90 12.59 7.73
N ALA A 64 10.84 13.83 7.24
CA ALA A 64 9.68 14.32 6.48
C ALA A 64 9.43 13.44 5.23
N LEU A 65 10.51 13.08 4.52
CA LEU A 65 10.45 12.23 3.34
C LEU A 65 9.82 10.86 3.63
N PHE A 66 10.17 10.22 4.76
CA PHE A 66 9.53 8.96 5.13
C PHE A 66 8.02 9.14 5.31
N GLY A 67 7.60 10.21 5.99
CA GLY A 67 6.20 10.53 6.18
C GLY A 67 5.48 10.76 4.85
N GLU A 68 6.11 11.47 3.93
CA GLU A 68 5.59 11.73 2.58
C GLU A 68 5.46 10.44 1.76
N ASP A 69 6.51 9.61 1.72
CA ASP A 69 6.56 8.36 0.97
C ASP A 69 5.58 7.29 1.50
N ALA A 70 5.28 7.35 2.80
CA ALA A 70 4.36 6.44 3.49
C ALA A 70 2.91 6.95 3.55
N THR A 71 2.60 8.09 2.92
CA THR A 71 1.25 8.67 2.92
C THR A 71 0.57 8.49 1.57
N PHE A 72 -0.62 7.88 1.58
CA PHE A 72 -1.45 7.65 0.40
C PHE A 72 -2.83 8.25 0.62
N CYS A 73 -3.36 8.93 -0.39
CA CYS A 73 -4.69 9.51 -0.37
C CYS A 73 -5.67 8.55 -1.06
N PRO A 74 -6.63 7.97 -0.30
CA PRO A 74 -7.63 7.08 -0.88
C PRO A 74 -8.54 7.82 -1.85
N GLU A 75 -8.80 7.21 -3.00
CA GLU A 75 -9.73 7.69 -4.02
C GLU A 75 -10.66 6.55 -4.45
N PRO A 76 -11.85 6.86 -4.99
CA PRO A 76 -12.68 5.85 -5.62
C PRO A 76 -11.88 5.05 -6.65
N GLY A 77 -11.85 3.73 -6.49
CA GLY A 77 -11.24 2.85 -7.48
C GLY A 77 -12.11 2.71 -8.72
N ARG A 78 -11.59 2.00 -9.74
CA ARG A 78 -12.27 1.84 -11.03
C ARG A 78 -13.55 1.02 -10.95
N ARG A 79 -13.58 0.06 -10.03
CA ARG A 79 -14.72 -0.82 -9.82
C ARG A 79 -15.49 -0.30 -8.61
N LYS A 80 -16.82 -0.35 -8.68
CA LYS A 80 -17.66 0.04 -7.55
C LYS A 80 -17.23 -0.72 -6.30
N GLY A 81 -16.98 -0.01 -5.21
CA GLY A 81 -16.54 -0.59 -3.94
C GLY A 81 -15.04 -0.87 -3.82
N THR A 82 -14.22 -0.49 -4.81
CA THR A 82 -12.75 -0.52 -4.70
C THR A 82 -12.17 0.86 -4.36
N VAL A 83 -10.93 0.86 -3.89
CA VAL A 83 -10.13 2.05 -3.61
C VAL A 83 -8.88 2.07 -4.48
N ALA A 84 -8.51 3.25 -4.96
CA ALA A 84 -7.18 3.54 -5.48
C ALA A 84 -6.39 4.30 -4.40
N LEU A 85 -5.10 4.00 -4.28
CA LEU A 85 -4.22 4.63 -3.30
C LEU A 85 -3.22 5.53 -4.03
N ARG A 86 -3.58 6.81 -4.18
CA ARG A 86 -2.72 7.81 -4.81
C ARG A 86 -1.62 8.22 -3.84
N SER A 87 -0.39 8.40 -4.32
CA SER A 87 0.70 8.93 -3.49
C SER A 87 0.43 10.38 -3.07
N HIS A 88 0.79 10.73 -1.83
CA HIS A 88 0.70 12.11 -1.36
C HIS A 88 1.71 13.03 -2.05
N ASN A 89 2.99 12.63 -2.08
CA ASN A 89 4.08 13.43 -2.66
C ASN A 89 4.28 13.19 -4.16
N TYR A 90 3.63 12.19 -4.76
CA TYR A 90 3.51 12.01 -6.21
C TYR A 90 2.02 11.99 -6.62
N PRO A 91 1.33 13.16 -6.66
CA PRO A 91 -0.12 13.23 -6.86
C PRO A 91 -0.59 12.81 -8.26
N GLU A 92 0.31 12.56 -9.19
CA GLU A 92 -0.05 11.97 -10.49
C GLU A 92 0.14 10.45 -10.53
N HIS A 93 0.52 9.82 -9.41
CA HIS A 93 0.84 8.40 -9.33
C HIS A 93 0.02 7.68 -8.27
N ALA A 94 -0.36 6.42 -8.54
CA ALA A 94 -1.04 5.58 -7.58
C ALA A 94 -0.44 4.17 -7.53
N LEU A 95 -0.69 3.48 -6.41
CA LEU A 95 -0.28 2.09 -6.26
C LEU A 95 -0.95 1.21 -7.30
N ARG A 96 -0.14 0.38 -7.97
CA ARG A 96 -0.55 -0.60 -8.96
C ARG A 96 0.14 -1.93 -8.72
N ALA A 97 -0.63 -3.00 -8.85
CA ALA A 97 -0.12 -4.36 -8.86
C ALA A 97 0.56 -4.70 -10.19
N HIS A 98 1.74 -5.28 -10.10
CA HIS A 98 2.52 -5.82 -11.21
C HIS A 98 2.87 -7.29 -10.91
N PRO A 99 3.29 -8.08 -11.92
CA PRO A 99 3.71 -9.47 -11.70
C PRO A 99 4.85 -9.63 -10.68
N ASP A 100 5.70 -8.61 -10.52
CA ASP A 100 6.90 -8.63 -9.67
C ASP A 100 6.79 -7.76 -8.40
N GLY A 101 5.58 -7.30 -8.07
CA GLY A 101 5.31 -6.56 -6.84
C GLY A 101 4.30 -5.43 -7.02
N ILE A 102 4.38 -4.43 -6.15
CA ILE A 102 3.50 -3.24 -6.20
C ILE A 102 4.36 -2.01 -6.43
N ARG A 103 3.90 -1.12 -7.32
CA ARG A 103 4.65 0.08 -7.76
C ARG A 103 3.75 1.31 -7.80
N LEU A 104 4.36 2.48 -7.85
CA LEU A 104 3.69 3.72 -8.22
C LEU A 104 3.70 3.88 -9.74
N ASP A 105 2.51 3.94 -10.32
CA ASP A 105 2.32 4.13 -11.75
C ASP A 105 1.62 5.46 -12.02
N PHE A 106 2.00 6.11 -13.11
CA PHE A 106 1.36 7.33 -13.57
C PHE A 106 -0.13 7.09 -13.92
N LEU A 107 -0.99 7.97 -13.42
CA LEU A 107 -2.45 7.91 -13.56
C LEU A 107 -2.99 8.37 -14.92
N GLY A 108 -2.10 8.69 -15.89
CA GLY A 108 -2.41 9.23 -17.23
C GLY A 108 -3.35 8.40 -18.10
N ALA A 109 -3.18 8.37 -19.43
CA ALA A 109 -4.14 7.72 -20.33
C ALA A 109 -4.39 6.21 -20.06
N ALA A 110 -3.58 5.55 -19.22
CA ALA A 110 -3.78 4.20 -18.68
C ALA A 110 -4.95 4.09 -17.66
N ARG A 111 -6.01 4.88 -17.87
CA ARG A 111 -7.25 4.87 -17.06
C ARG A 111 -8.14 3.63 -17.28
N ALA A 112 -7.72 2.64 -18.05
CA ALA A 112 -8.50 1.40 -18.22
C ALA A 112 -8.08 0.28 -17.25
N ASP A 113 -6.84 0.28 -16.75
CA ASP A 113 -6.28 -0.88 -16.06
C ASP A 113 -6.76 -1.00 -14.59
N PRO A 114 -7.46 -2.10 -14.21
CA PRO A 114 -7.98 -2.34 -12.87
C PRO A 114 -6.91 -2.73 -11.83
N SER A 115 -5.66 -2.98 -12.21
CA SER A 115 -4.59 -3.40 -11.27
C SER A 115 -4.22 -2.36 -10.21
N GLY A 116 -4.70 -1.12 -10.34
CA GLY A 116 -4.64 -0.07 -9.30
C GLY A 116 -5.90 0.05 -8.44
N SER A 117 -6.79 -0.95 -8.45
CA SER A 117 -8.04 -0.97 -7.68
C SER A 117 -8.04 -2.11 -6.66
N PHE A 118 -8.10 -1.75 -5.38
CA PHE A 118 -8.02 -2.68 -4.26
C PHE A 118 -9.36 -2.78 -3.53
N LEU A 119 -9.71 -3.98 -3.07
CA LEU A 119 -10.86 -4.18 -2.18
C LEU A 119 -10.39 -4.12 -0.73
N VAL A 120 -11.03 -3.29 0.08
CA VAL A 120 -10.85 -3.32 1.53
C VAL A 120 -11.64 -4.53 2.07
N ARG A 121 -10.97 -5.39 2.82
CA ARG A 121 -11.54 -6.62 3.40
C ARG A 121 -11.39 -6.60 4.92
N ALA A 122 -12.19 -7.41 5.59
CA ALA A 122 -11.95 -7.71 7.00
C ALA A 122 -10.53 -8.30 7.16
N PRO A 123 -9.81 -7.93 8.23
CA PRO A 123 -8.42 -8.33 8.40
C PRO A 123 -8.31 -9.84 8.63
N TRP A 124 -7.26 -10.46 8.09
CA TRP A 124 -6.99 -11.90 8.23
C TRP A 124 -6.37 -12.27 9.58
N ALA A 125 -5.80 -11.29 10.28
CA ALA A 125 -5.28 -11.39 11.63
C ALA A 125 -5.67 -10.12 12.42
N ARG A 126 -5.79 -10.22 13.74
CA ARG A 126 -5.98 -9.06 14.62
C ARG A 126 -4.65 -8.70 15.28
#